data_AF-A0A968RNH0-F1
#
_entry.id   AF-A0A968RNH0-F1
#
_cell.length_a   1.000
_cell.length_b   1.000
_cell.length_c   1.000
_cell.angle_alpha   90.00
_cell.angle_beta   90.00
_cell.angle_gamma   90.00
#
_symmetry.space_group_name_H-M   'P 1'
#
loop_
_entity.id
_entity.type
_entity.pdbx_description
1 polymer ?
#
loop_
_entity_poly.entity_id
_entity_poly.type
_entity_poly.pdbx_seq_one_letter_code
_entity_poly.pdbx_strand_id
1 'polypeptide(L)' 'MLIIGPICPGLQKRQEPDDVLYWLSRPAIERIRALEEIRKQYNDWKYGTGRKFQRVYKIVKRKRG' A
#
# COMPACT_ATOMS: atom_id res chain seq x y z
N MET A 1 4.85 -11.32 25.21
CA MET A 1 3.40 -11.21 24.98
C MET A 1 3.20 -10.34 23.75
N LEU A 2 3.16 -10.94 22.56
CA LEU A 2 2.87 -10.26 21.30
C LEU A 2 1.52 -10.79 20.83
N ILE A 3 0.49 -9.95 20.88
CA ILE A 3 -0.84 -10.32 20.41
C ILE A 3 -0.85 -10.14 18.89
N ILE A 4 -0.58 -11.23 18.18
CA ILE A 4 -0.93 -11.41 16.77
C ILE A 4 -2.44 -11.62 16.78
N GLY A 5 -3.21 -10.61 16.35
CA GLY A 5 -4.67 -10.72 16.26
C GLY A 5 -5.08 -11.86 15.31
N PRO A 6 -6.29 -12.44 15.48
CA PRO A 6 -6.72 -13.61 14.71
C PRO A 6 -6.74 -13.28 13.23
N ILE A 7 -6.04 -14.10 12.45
CA ILE A 7 -6.09 -14.11 11.00
C ILE A 7 -7.55 -14.38 10.62
N CYS A 8 -8.23 -13.42 9.98
CA CYS A 8 -9.61 -13.58 9.52
C CYS A 8 -9.71 -14.81 8.59
N PRO A 9 -10.44 -15.88 8.96
CA PRO A 9 -10.40 -17.15 8.26
C PRO A 9 -11.28 -17.19 6.99
N GLY A 10 -11.68 -16.03 6.46
CA GLY A 10 -12.65 -15.90 5.37
C GLY A 10 -12.11 -15.28 4.09
N LEU A 11 -10.83 -14.91 4.03
CA LEU A 11 -10.24 -14.42 2.78
C LEU A 11 -9.81 -15.64 1.96
N GLN A 12 -10.81 -16.28 1.35
CA GLN A 12 -10.58 -17.17 0.24
C GLN A 12 -9.84 -16.33 -0.80
N LYS A 13 -8.51 -16.46 -0.86
CA LYS A 13 -7.71 -15.99 -1.98
C LYS A 13 -8.23 -16.78 -3.17
N ARG A 14 -9.28 -16.27 -3.80
CA ARG A 14 -9.63 -16.68 -5.16
C ARG A 14 -8.31 -16.57 -5.90
N GLN A 15 -7.94 -17.62 -6.61
CA GLN A 15 -6.76 -17.61 -7.47
C GLN A 15 -7.03 -16.53 -8.53
N GLU A 16 -6.81 -15.28 -8.19
CA GLU A 16 -6.88 -14.17 -9.12
C GLU A 16 -5.74 -14.40 -10.11
N PRO A 17 -6.03 -14.42 -11.42
CA PRO A 17 -5.00 -14.54 -12.43
C PRO A 17 -4.04 -13.36 -12.25
N ASP A 18 -2.94 -13.66 -11.56
CA ASP A 18 -1.80 -12.81 -11.22
C ASP A 18 -2.14 -11.31 -11.29
N ASP A 19 -2.64 -10.72 -10.20
CA ASP A 19 -3.02 -9.30 -10.13
C ASP A 19 -1.94 -8.37 -10.70
N VAL A 20 -0.68 -8.81 -10.61
CA VAL A 20 0.47 -8.19 -11.23
C VAL A 20 0.29 -8.06 -12.75
N LEU A 21 -0.03 -9.14 -13.46
CA LEU A 21 -0.27 -9.14 -14.91
C LEU A 21 -1.45 -8.23 -15.27
N TYR A 22 -2.53 -8.27 -14.48
CA TYR A 22 -3.66 -7.37 -14.65
C TYR A 22 -3.23 -5.91 -14.59
N TRP A 23 -2.53 -5.49 -13.53
CA TRP A 23 -2.07 -4.11 -13.40
C TRP A 23 -1.03 -3.72 -14.44
N LEU A 24 -0.10 -4.62 -14.78
CA LEU A 24 0.89 -4.38 -15.83
C LEU A 24 0.26 -4.20 -17.22
N SER A 25 -0.86 -4.86 -17.50
CA SER A 25 -1.62 -4.67 -18.74
C SER A 25 -2.29 -3.28 -18.85
N ARG A 26 -2.49 -2.58 -17.73
CA ARG A 26 -3.15 -1.27 -17.70
C ARG A 26 -2.18 -0.13 -18.04
N PRO A 27 -2.68 0.93 -18.71
CA PRO A 27 -1.93 2.17 -18.91
C PRO A 27 -1.34 2.71 -17.59
N ALA A 28 -0.15 3.28 -17.64
CA ALA A 28 0.53 3.80 -16.45
C ALA A 28 -0.34 4.82 -15.68
N ILE A 29 -1.10 5.65 -16.40
CA ILE A 29 -1.98 6.64 -15.78
C ILE A 29 -3.12 6.00 -14.97
N GLU A 30 -3.68 4.88 -15.44
CA GLU A 30 -4.74 4.16 -14.72
C GLU A 30 -4.21 3.52 -13.45
N ARG A 31 -3.02 2.91 -13.53
CA ARG A 31 -2.33 2.36 -12.35
C ARG A 31 -2.09 3.43 -11.28
N ILE A 32 -1.58 4.59 -11.68
CA ILE A 32 -1.29 5.70 -10.75
C ILE A 32 -2.59 6.24 -10.13
N ARG A 33 -3.66 6.40 -10.92
CA ARG A 33 -4.96 6.84 -10.41
C ARG A 33 -5.53 5.87 -9.38
N ALA A 34 -5.50 4.57 -9.68
CA ALA A 34 -5.97 3.55 -8.74
C ALA A 34 -5.14 3.56 -7.45
N LEU A 35 -3.81 3.69 -7.56
CA LEU A 35 -2.92 3.78 -6.41
C LEU A 35 -3.20 5.02 -5.54
N GLU A 36 -3.43 6.18 -6.15
CA GLU A 36 -3.76 7.41 -5.44
C GLU A 36 -5.12 7.34 -4.73
N GLU A 37 -6.10 6.66 -5.33
CA GLU A 37 -7.40 6.43 -4.71
C GLU A 37 -7.28 5.56 -3.45
N ILE A 38 -6.56 4.43 -3.55
CA ILE A 38 -6.28 3.55 -2.40
C ILE A 38 -5.51 4.32 -1.32
N ARG A 39 -4.54 5.16 -1.72
CA ARG A 39 -3.77 5.98 -0.79
C ARG A 39 -4.66 6.94 0.00
N LYS A 40 -5.61 7.60 -0.65
CA LYS A 40 -6.58 8.50 0.02
C LYS A 40 -7.44 7.73 1.02
N GLN A 41 -8.07 6.63 0.57
CA GLN A 41 -8.92 5.81 1.41
C GLN A 41 -8.18 5.27 2.64
N TYR A 42 -6.95 4.79 2.46
CA TYR A 42 -6.12 4.34 3.57
C TYR A 42 -5.77 5.48 4.52
N ASN A 43 -5.39 6.64 3.99
CA ASN A 43 -5.04 7.79 4.82
C ASN A 43 -6.24 8.28 5.63
N ASP A 44 -7.41 8.36 5.02
CA ASP A 44 -8.65 8.78 5.68
C ASP A 44 -9.03 7.79 6.79
N TRP A 45 -8.98 6.49 6.50
CA TRP A 45 -9.26 5.44 7.49
C TRP A 45 -8.23 5.41 8.64
N LYS A 46 -6.93 5.48 8.32
CA LYS A 46 -5.87 5.23 9.30
C LYS A 46 -5.50 6.46 10.12
N TYR A 47 -5.54 7.64 9.50
CA TYR A 47 -5.04 8.89 10.07
C TYR A 47 -6.13 9.97 10.21
N GLY A 48 -7.34 9.75 9.69
CA GLY A 48 -8.42 10.74 9.68
C GLY A 48 -8.14 11.92 8.75
N THR A 49 -8.96 12.96 8.84
CA THR A 49 -8.88 14.20 8.03
C THR A 49 -7.69 15.11 8.38
N GLY A 50 -6.82 14.70 9.29
CA GLY A 50 -5.82 15.56 9.91
C GLY A 50 -4.42 14.98 9.93
N ARG A 51 -3.73 14.91 8.78
CA ARG A 51 -2.25 14.94 8.84
C ARG A 51 -1.55 15.54 7.62
N LYS A 52 -0.57 16.37 7.98
CA LYS A 52 0.39 17.12 7.14
C LYS A 52 1.21 16.18 6.25
N PHE A 53 1.83 16.74 5.20
CA PHE A 53 2.67 16.03 4.22
C PHE A 53 3.51 14.90 4.81
N GLN A 54 3.20 13.66 4.41
CA GLN A 54 3.95 12.46 4.80
C GLN A 54 5.33 12.51 4.14
N ARG A 55 6.39 12.57 4.96
CA ARG A 55 7.77 12.68 4.46
C ARG A 55 8.29 11.31 4.04
N VAL A 56 8.68 11.19 2.77
CA VAL A 56 9.42 10.03 2.26
C VAL A 56 10.91 10.31 2.47
N TYR A 57 11.56 9.47 3.29
CA TYR A 57 13.00 9.56 3.52
C TYR A 57 13.71 8.49 2.70
N LYS A 58 14.79 8.88 2.00
CA LYS A 58 15.73 7.94 1.42
C LYS A 58 16.85 7.68 2.43
N ILE A 59 16.93 6.47 2.96
CA ILE A 59 18.04 6.05 3.83
C ILE A 59 19.26 5.80 2.97
N VAL A 60 20.35 6.54 3.22
CA VAL A 60 21.64 6.34 2.53
C VAL A 60 22.68 5.81 3.52
N LYS A 61 23.38 4.74 3.13
CA LYS A 61 24.46 4.17 3.94
C LYS A 61 25.70 5.05 3.80
N ARG A 62 26.05 5.77 4.87
CA ARG A 62 27.25 6.62 4.91
C ARG A 62 28.48 5.74 5.10
N LYS A 63 29.47 5.79 4.20
CA LYS A 63 30.78 5.15 4.45
C LYS A 63 31.52 5.98 5.51
N ARG A 64 31.98 5.32 6.58
CA ARG A 64 32.95 5.90 7.52
C ARG A 64 34.29 6.01 6.79
N GLY A 65 34.87 7.21 6.80
CA GLY A 65 36.27 7.43 6.44
C GLY A 65 37.19 6.97 7.55
#